data_AF-A0A4W5LHL0-F1
#
_entry.id   AF-A0A4W5LHL0-F1
#
_cell.length_a   1.000
_cell.length_b   1.000
_cell.length_c   1.000
_cell.angle_alpha   90.00
_cell.angle_beta   90.00
_cell.angle_gamma   90.00
#
_symmetry.space_group_name_H-M   'P 1'
#
loop_
_entity.id
_entity.type
_entity.pdbx_description
1 polymer ?
#
loop_
_entity_poly.entity_id
_entity_poly.type
_entity_poly.pdbx_seq_one_letter_code
_entity_poly.pdbx_strand_id
1 'polypeptide(L)'
;MKLMTALVNVALNLSIHQDNTQRQYEAERNKMAGKRANEKLELLLQKRKELQENQDEIENMMNSIFKGIFVHRYRYTHTHTHTHRHTHIHTYTHTYTQSNESSDDDEVKGIGVCFRDAIAEIRAICIEEIGVWMKMYSDAFLNDSYLKYVGWTLHD
;
A
#
# COMPACT_ATOMS: atom_id res chain seq x y z
N MET A 1 3.53 -0.63 -8.70
CA MET A 1 2.95 0.09 -7.54
C MET A 1 3.02 1.61 -7.66
N LYS A 2 3.90 2.19 -8.51
CA LYS A 2 4.06 3.64 -8.71
C LYS A 2 2.78 4.44 -9.00
N LEU A 3 1.76 3.83 -9.63
CA LEU A 3 0.44 4.46 -9.81
C LEU A 3 -0.20 4.83 -8.47
N MET A 4 -0.14 3.93 -7.48
CA MET A 4 -0.65 4.20 -6.13
C MET A 4 0.12 5.34 -5.47
N THR A 5 1.46 5.36 -5.61
CA THR A 5 2.31 6.44 -5.10
C THR A 5 1.95 7.80 -5.69
N ALA A 6 1.60 7.85 -6.98
CA ALA A 6 1.10 9.06 -7.62
C ALA A 6 -0.26 9.49 -7.04
N LEU A 7 -1.19 8.55 -6.81
CA LEU A 7 -2.47 8.86 -6.16
C LEU A 7 -2.30 9.36 -4.72
N VAL A 8 -1.37 8.81 -3.95
CA VAL A 8 -1.04 9.28 -2.59
C VAL A 8 -0.53 10.73 -2.62
N ASN A 9 0.30 11.09 -3.59
CA ASN A 9 0.74 12.47 -3.79
C ASN A 9 -0.44 13.41 -4.11
N VAL A 10 -1.37 12.98 -4.97
CA VAL A 10 -2.56 13.76 -5.29
C VAL A 10 -3.45 13.93 -4.05
N ALA A 11 -3.68 12.86 -3.29
CA ALA A 11 -4.46 12.88 -2.06
C ALA A 11 -3.86 13.81 -0.99
N LEU A 12 -2.52 13.82 -0.86
CA LEU A 12 -1.82 14.74 0.05
C LEU A 12 -1.99 16.20 -0.38
N ASN A 13 -1.81 16.49 -1.68
CA ASN A 13 -2.02 17.85 -2.20
C ASN A 13 -3.46 18.33 -2.02
N LEU A 14 -4.44 17.44 -2.25
CA LEU A 14 -5.86 17.73 -2.01
C LEU A 14 -6.14 18.04 -0.54
N SER A 15 -5.59 17.27 0.40
CA SER A 15 -5.71 17.54 1.84
C SER A 15 -5.13 18.91 2.21
N ILE A 16 -3.95 19.26 1.69
CA ILE A 16 -3.36 20.59 1.90
C ILE A 16 -4.27 21.69 1.32
N HIS A 17 -4.88 21.46 0.15
CA HIS A 17 -5.83 22.41 -0.44
C HIS A 17 -7.12 22.52 0.37
N GLN A 18 -7.62 21.44 0.96
CA GLN A 18 -8.76 21.46 1.88
C GLN A 18 -8.44 22.31 3.10
N ASP A 19 -7.29 22.11 3.75
CA ASP A 19 -6.87 22.89 4.92
C ASP A 19 -6.69 24.38 4.61
N ASN A 20 -6.09 24.69 3.47
CA ASN A 20 -5.94 26.07 3.00
C ASN A 20 -7.32 26.72 2.75
N THR A 21 -8.24 26.00 2.10
CA THR A 21 -9.59 26.49 1.80
C THR A 21 -10.40 26.67 3.08
N GLN A 22 -10.26 25.76 4.05
CA GLN A 22 -10.89 25.82 5.36
C GLN A 22 -10.42 27.05 6.15
N ARG A 23 -9.11 27.31 6.21
CA ARG A 23 -8.56 28.52 6.84
C ARG A 23 -9.03 29.81 6.16
N GLN A 24 -9.12 29.82 4.83
CA GLN A 24 -9.66 30.95 4.08
C GLN A 24 -11.14 31.20 4.39
N TYR A 25 -11.93 30.14 4.47
CA TYR A 25 -13.34 30.22 4.84
C TYR A 25 -13.53 30.82 6.23
N GLU A 26 -12.76 30.35 7.22
CA GLU A 26 -12.82 30.87 8.59
C GLU A 26 -12.39 32.34 8.67
N ALA A 27 -11.33 32.71 7.95
CA ALA A 27 -10.87 34.09 7.88
C ALA A 27 -11.88 35.03 7.22
N GLU A 28 -12.61 34.56 6.20
CA GLU A 28 -13.64 35.37 5.53
C GLU A 28 -14.91 35.47 6.38
N ARG A 29 -15.29 34.38 7.08
CA ARG A 29 -16.44 34.34 8.00
C ARG A 29 -16.30 35.32 9.16
N ASN A 30 -15.08 35.52 9.65
CA ASN A 30 -14.81 36.37 10.83
C ASN A 30 -14.76 37.88 10.50
N LYS A 31 -14.90 38.29 9.23
CA LYS A 31 -14.94 39.71 8.82
C LYS A 31 -16.37 40.26 8.95
N MET A 32 -16.51 41.56 9.27
CA MET A 32 -17.82 42.22 9.25
C MET A 32 -18.44 42.11 7.84
N ALA A 33 -19.59 41.42 7.76
CA ALA A 33 -20.14 40.93 6.49
C ALA A 33 -20.94 42.01 5.75
N GLY A 34 -20.52 42.32 4.52
CA GLY A 34 -21.35 42.94 3.49
C GLY A 34 -21.81 41.91 2.45
N LYS A 35 -22.74 42.26 1.54
CA LYS A 35 -23.31 41.33 0.53
C LYS A 35 -22.26 40.55 -0.27
N ARG A 36 -21.13 41.17 -0.63
CA ARG A 36 -19.99 40.55 -1.35
C ARG A 36 -19.24 39.50 -0.50
N ALA A 37 -19.22 39.64 0.82
CA ALA A 37 -18.59 38.66 1.71
C ALA A 37 -19.39 37.35 1.74
N ASN A 38 -20.74 37.43 1.68
CA ASN A 38 -21.61 36.25 1.63
C ASN A 38 -21.43 35.47 0.32
N GLU A 39 -21.38 36.14 -0.83
CA GLU A 39 -21.13 35.49 -2.13
C GLU A 39 -19.78 34.76 -2.15
N LYS A 40 -18.73 35.38 -1.58
CA LYS A 40 -17.42 34.74 -1.45
C LYS A 40 -17.44 33.53 -0.50
N LEU A 41 -18.22 33.59 0.57
CA LEU A 41 -18.37 32.52 1.53
C LEU A 41 -19.06 31.29 0.90
N GLU A 42 -20.10 31.50 0.08
CA GLU A 42 -20.78 30.45 -0.67
C GLU A 42 -19.84 29.77 -1.68
N LEU A 43 -19.05 30.55 -2.43
CA LEU A 43 -18.05 29.99 -3.36
C LEU A 43 -17.01 29.13 -2.64
N LEU A 44 -16.55 29.55 -1.46
CA LEU A 44 -15.61 28.75 -0.65
C LEU A 44 -16.25 27.46 -0.12
N LEU A 45 -17.52 27.48 0.26
CA LEU A 45 -18.25 26.28 0.66
C LEU A 45 -18.40 25.30 -0.49
N GLN A 46 -18.79 25.80 -1.67
CA GLN A 46 -18.94 24.99 -2.87
C GLN A 46 -17.59 24.35 -3.26
N LYS A 47 -16.51 25.15 -3.26
CA LYS A 47 -15.16 24.64 -3.55
C LYS A 47 -14.70 23.59 -2.53
N ARG A 48 -15.03 23.76 -1.25
CA ARG A 48 -14.71 22.76 -0.22
C ARG A 48 -15.45 21.45 -0.46
N LYS A 49 -16.71 21.52 -0.89
CA LYS A 49 -17.50 20.33 -1.26
C LYS A 49 -16.86 19.58 -2.44
N GLU A 50 -16.49 20.30 -3.50
CA GLU A 50 -15.80 19.71 -4.66
C GLU A 50 -14.47 19.06 -4.29
N LEU A 51 -13.66 19.72 -3.45
CA LEU A 51 -12.41 19.14 -2.96
C LEU A 51 -12.63 17.90 -2.10
N GLN A 52 -13.75 17.81 -1.37
CA GLN A 52 -14.11 16.61 -0.62
C GLN A 52 -14.51 15.46 -1.55
N GLU A 53 -15.39 15.72 -2.52
CA GLU A 53 -15.81 14.71 -3.50
C GLU A 53 -14.61 14.15 -4.27
N ASN A 54 -13.69 15.03 -4.70
CA ASN A 54 -12.44 14.60 -5.35
C ASN A 54 -11.58 13.74 -4.42
N GLN A 55 -11.49 14.08 -3.12
CA GLN A 55 -10.73 13.29 -2.16
C GLN A 55 -11.31 11.88 -2.02
N ASP A 56 -12.63 11.77 -1.91
CA ASP A 56 -13.34 10.50 -1.79
C ASP A 56 -13.14 9.62 -3.04
N GLU A 57 -13.13 10.22 -4.23
CA GLU A 57 -12.82 9.51 -5.49
C GLU A 57 -11.39 8.96 -5.53
N ILE A 58 -10.40 9.78 -5.14
CA ILE A 58 -9.01 9.33 -5.06
C ILE A 58 -8.88 8.19 -4.05
N GLU A 59 -9.53 8.30 -2.88
CA GLU A 59 -9.52 7.24 -1.87
C GLU A 59 -10.13 5.93 -2.39
N ASN A 60 -11.23 5.99 -3.14
CA ASN A 60 -11.86 4.83 -3.76
C ASN A 60 -10.95 4.15 -4.79
N MET A 61 -10.25 4.93 -5.61
CA MET A 61 -9.26 4.40 -6.56
C MET A 61 -8.09 3.73 -5.83
N MET A 62 -7.56 4.38 -4.79
CA MET A 62 -6.50 3.84 -3.95
C MET A 62 -6.93 2.51 -3.30
N ASN A 63 -8.12 2.47 -2.71
CA ASN A 63 -8.68 1.28 -2.08
C ASN A 63 -8.86 0.11 -3.07
N SER A 64 -9.30 0.42 -4.30
CA SER A 64 -9.47 -0.58 -5.37
C SER A 64 -8.13 -1.17 -5.80
N ILE A 65 -7.12 -0.33 -6.00
CA ILE A 65 -5.75 -0.76 -6.34
C ILE A 65 -5.16 -1.59 -5.19
N PHE A 66 -5.36 -1.16 -3.95
CA PHE A 66 -4.86 -1.85 -2.77
C PHE A 66 -5.46 -3.26 -2.65
N LYS A 67 -6.80 -3.37 -2.67
CA LYS A 67 -7.48 -4.67 -2.54
C LYS A 67 -7.24 -5.58 -3.75
N GLY A 68 -7.30 -5.03 -4.96
CA GLY A 68 -7.21 -5.80 -6.20
C GLY A 68 -5.78 -6.21 -6.59
N ILE A 69 -4.79 -5.37 -6.31
CA ILE A 69 -3.41 -5.61 -6.74
C ILE A 69 -2.51 -5.87 -5.54
N PHE A 70 -2.44 -4.96 -4.56
CA PHE A 70 -1.48 -5.08 -3.46
C PHE A 70 -1.73 -6.35 -2.63
N VAL A 71 -2.95 -6.55 -2.13
CA VAL A 71 -3.27 -7.72 -1.28
C VAL A 71 -3.05 -9.03 -2.01
N HIS A 72 -3.43 -9.12 -3.29
CA HIS A 72 -3.23 -10.32 -4.09
C HIS A 72 -1.75 -10.59 -4.38
N ARG A 73 -0.98 -9.58 -4.79
CA ARG A 73 0.45 -9.74 -5.07
C ARG A 73 1.26 -10.02 -3.81
N TYR A 74 0.88 -9.45 -2.67
CA TYR A 74 1.52 -9.72 -1.38
C TYR A 74 1.17 -11.12 -0.82
N ARG A 75 -0.11 -11.53 -0.86
CA ARG A 75 -0.54 -12.82 -0.28
C ARG A 75 -0.23 -14.02 -1.17
N TYR A 76 -0.45 -13.91 -2.48
CA TYR A 76 -0.23 -15.03 -3.40
C TYR A 76 1.24 -15.44 -3.41
N THR A 77 2.15 -14.47 -3.32
CA THR A 77 3.58 -14.70 -3.20
C THR A 77 3.93 -15.41 -1.89
N HIS A 78 3.44 -14.93 -0.74
CA HIS A 78 3.68 -15.55 0.56
C HIS A 78 3.15 -16.99 0.67
N THR A 79 1.88 -17.22 0.30
CA THR A 79 1.29 -18.58 0.37
C THR A 79 2.00 -19.55 -0.56
N HIS A 80 2.35 -19.12 -1.78
CA HIS A 80 2.97 -20.00 -2.75
C HIS A 80 4.41 -20.36 -2.37
N THR A 81 5.19 -19.43 -1.81
CA THR A 81 6.52 -19.71 -1.25
C THR A 81 6.43 -20.70 -0.08
N HIS A 82 5.51 -20.51 0.87
CA HIS A 82 5.34 -21.43 2.00
C HIS A 82 4.95 -22.84 1.58
N THR A 83 3.96 -22.98 0.69
CA THR A 83 3.53 -24.29 0.18
C THR A 83 4.65 -24.97 -0.61
N HIS A 84 5.33 -24.25 -1.52
CA HIS A 84 6.42 -24.83 -2.30
C HIS A 84 7.59 -25.27 -1.40
N ARG A 85 7.96 -24.47 -0.39
CA ARG A 85 8.98 -24.83 0.59
C ARG A 85 8.56 -26.05 1.42
N HIS A 86 7.34 -26.08 1.93
CA HIS A 86 6.83 -27.22 2.70
C HIS A 86 6.79 -28.50 1.85
N THR A 87 6.28 -28.44 0.62
CA THR A 87 6.28 -29.58 -0.29
C THR A 87 7.70 -30.04 -0.60
N HIS A 88 8.63 -29.12 -0.89
CA HIS A 88 10.02 -29.48 -1.17
C HIS A 88 10.72 -30.13 0.05
N ILE A 89 10.55 -29.57 1.25
CA ILE A 89 11.10 -30.15 2.49
C ILE A 89 10.46 -31.51 2.77
N HIS A 90 9.14 -31.64 2.59
CA HIS A 90 8.43 -32.88 2.85
C HIS A 90 8.85 -33.97 1.84
N THR A 91 8.92 -33.65 0.54
CA THR A 91 9.43 -34.57 -0.49
C THR A 91 10.88 -34.94 -0.22
N TYR A 92 11.78 -33.99 0.04
CA TYR A 92 13.18 -34.28 0.36
C TYR A 92 13.31 -35.16 1.60
N THR A 93 12.59 -34.86 2.68
CA THR A 93 12.60 -35.65 3.92
C THR A 93 12.04 -37.06 3.68
N HIS A 94 10.97 -37.21 2.89
CA HIS A 94 10.40 -38.51 2.54
C HIS A 94 11.30 -39.33 1.59
N THR A 95 11.98 -38.68 0.64
CA THR A 95 12.94 -39.33 -0.25
C THR A 95 14.21 -39.70 0.51
N TYR A 96 14.75 -38.83 1.38
CA TYR A 96 15.94 -39.10 2.19
C TYR A 96 15.71 -40.22 3.22
N THR A 97 14.52 -40.29 3.82
CA THR A 97 14.16 -41.43 4.68
C THR A 97 13.96 -42.74 3.91
N GLN A 98 13.74 -42.71 2.59
CA GLN A 98 13.75 -43.89 1.72
C GLN A 98 15.11 -44.18 1.07
N SER A 99 16.05 -43.22 1.06
CA SER A 99 17.26 -43.24 0.23
C SER A 99 18.54 -43.01 1.02
N ASN A 100 18.63 -43.50 2.26
CA ASN A 100 19.92 -43.66 2.92
C ASN A 100 20.75 -44.74 2.20
N GLU A 101 21.28 -44.36 1.04
CA GLU A 101 22.61 -44.66 0.51
C GLU A 101 22.91 -43.63 -0.60
N SER A 102 24.00 -42.89 -0.42
CA SER A 102 24.74 -42.02 -1.36
C SER A 102 24.35 -40.54 -1.58
N SER A 103 25.41 -39.74 -1.42
CA SER A 103 25.65 -38.30 -1.54
C SER A 103 25.30 -37.68 -2.91
N ASP A 104 24.84 -36.42 -2.90
CA ASP A 104 25.34 -35.29 -3.74
C ASP A 104 24.45 -34.04 -3.51
N ASP A 105 25.05 -32.95 -2.99
CA ASP A 105 24.34 -31.89 -2.22
C ASP A 105 24.23 -30.50 -2.91
N ASP A 106 24.64 -30.36 -4.17
CA ASP A 106 24.84 -29.02 -4.77
C ASP A 106 23.90 -28.61 -5.91
N GLU A 107 23.17 -29.53 -6.56
CA GLU A 107 22.37 -29.18 -7.75
C GLU A 107 20.91 -28.78 -7.44
N VAL A 108 20.39 -29.16 -6.26
CA VAL A 108 18.97 -28.97 -5.88
C VAL A 108 18.68 -27.56 -5.34
N LYS A 109 19.70 -26.80 -4.92
CA LYS A 109 19.53 -25.42 -4.41
C LYS A 109 19.17 -24.42 -5.51
N GLY A 110 19.57 -24.63 -6.76
CA GLY A 110 19.45 -23.63 -7.82
C GLY A 110 18.01 -23.29 -8.21
N ILE A 111 17.12 -24.28 -8.35
CA ILE A 111 15.78 -24.07 -8.92
C ILE A 111 14.80 -23.50 -7.87
N GLY A 112 14.94 -23.91 -6.61
CA GLY A 112 14.17 -23.35 -5.49
C GLY A 112 14.54 -21.90 -5.16
N VAL A 113 15.80 -21.52 -5.40
CA VAL A 113 16.31 -20.16 -5.21
C VAL A 113 15.76 -19.23 -6.30
N CYS A 114 15.79 -19.61 -7.58
CA CYS A 114 15.26 -18.78 -8.68
C CYS A 114 13.77 -18.41 -8.53
N PHE A 115 12.94 -19.35 -8.06
CA PHE A 115 11.51 -19.09 -7.85
C PHE A 115 11.24 -18.31 -6.55
N ARG A 116 12.02 -18.54 -5.50
CA ARG A 116 12.02 -17.73 -4.28
C ARG A 116 12.42 -16.29 -4.57
N ASP A 117 13.42 -16.08 -5.43
CA ASP A 117 13.99 -14.78 -5.73
C ASP A 117 13.07 -13.92 -6.61
N ALA A 118 12.51 -14.47 -7.69
CA ALA A 118 11.52 -13.76 -8.53
C ALA A 118 10.25 -13.37 -7.75
N ILE A 119 9.87 -14.15 -6.74
CA ILE A 119 8.71 -13.90 -5.88
C ILE A 119 9.03 -12.94 -4.74
N ALA A 120 10.25 -13.01 -4.18
CA ALA A 120 10.74 -12.08 -3.18
C ALA A 120 10.91 -10.67 -3.73
N GLU A 121 11.32 -10.51 -4.99
CA GLU A 121 11.39 -9.21 -5.67
C GLU A 121 10.03 -8.52 -5.72
N ILE A 122 8.96 -9.24 -6.09
CA ILE A 122 7.60 -8.68 -6.15
C ILE A 122 7.12 -8.27 -4.75
N ARG A 123 7.41 -9.07 -3.73
CA ARG A 123 7.09 -8.75 -2.32
C ARG A 123 7.88 -7.54 -1.84
N ALA A 124 9.17 -7.45 -2.16
CA ALA A 124 10.02 -6.32 -1.83
C ALA A 124 9.49 -5.01 -2.45
N ILE A 125 9.12 -5.02 -3.74
CA ILE A 125 8.50 -3.86 -4.40
C ILE A 125 7.22 -3.41 -3.69
N CYS A 126 6.38 -4.35 -3.26
CA CYS A 126 5.14 -4.02 -2.56
C CYS A 126 5.42 -3.38 -1.19
N ILE A 127 6.36 -3.93 -0.43
CA ILE A 127 6.69 -3.45 0.92
C ILE A 127 7.45 -2.13 0.91
N GLU A 128 8.37 -1.95 -0.04
CA GLU A 128 9.04 -0.67 -0.28
C GLU A 128 8.00 0.43 -0.50
N GLU A 129 7.01 0.17 -1.35
CA GLU A 129 6.01 1.18 -1.72
C GLU A 129 5.03 1.49 -0.59
N ILE A 130 4.64 0.49 0.23
CA ILE A 130 3.90 0.77 1.46
C ILE A 130 4.69 1.69 2.40
N GLY A 131 5.99 1.45 2.56
CA GLY A 131 6.86 2.28 3.38
C GLY A 131 6.93 3.72 2.86
N VAL A 132 6.97 3.88 1.54
CA VAL A 132 6.92 5.19 0.87
C VAL A 132 5.60 5.90 1.19
N TRP A 133 4.45 5.23 1.08
CA TRP A 133 3.14 5.85 1.37
C TRP A 133 3.01 6.26 2.85
N MET A 134 3.46 5.41 3.78
CA MET A 134 3.47 5.72 5.21
C MET A 134 4.33 6.94 5.55
N LYS A 135 5.46 7.11 4.86
CA LYS A 135 6.35 8.27 5.06
C LYS A 135 5.79 9.54 4.41
N MET A 136 5.12 9.41 3.28
CA MET A 136 4.61 10.56 2.53
C MET A 136 3.31 11.12 3.12
N TYR A 137 2.41 10.24 3.56
CA TYR A 137 1.10 10.64 4.07
C TYR A 137 0.74 9.80 5.31
N SER A 138 1.47 10.06 6.41
CA SER A 138 1.36 9.34 7.67
C SER A 138 -0.06 9.34 8.22
N ASP A 139 -0.76 10.46 8.12
CA ASP A 139 -2.08 10.64 8.73
C ASP A 139 -3.12 9.68 8.14
N ALA A 140 -2.94 9.27 6.87
CA ALA A 140 -3.81 8.33 6.18
C ALA A 140 -3.28 6.88 6.24
N PHE A 141 -1.96 6.67 6.11
CA PHE A 141 -1.38 5.34 5.87
C PHE A 141 -0.66 4.73 7.08
N LEU A 142 -0.28 5.51 8.09
CA LEU A 142 0.41 5.00 9.29
C LEU A 142 -0.60 4.49 10.32
N ASN A 143 -1.30 3.41 9.97
CA ASN A 143 -2.27 2.76 10.86
C ASN A 143 -2.09 1.23 10.90
N ASP A 144 -2.66 0.58 11.90
CA ASP A 144 -2.55 -0.86 12.14
C ASP A 144 -2.97 -1.71 10.92
N SER A 145 -3.96 -1.23 10.15
CA SER A 145 -4.43 -1.92 8.95
C SER A 145 -3.36 -2.04 7.87
N TYR A 146 -2.44 -1.09 7.77
CA TYR A 146 -1.32 -1.13 6.82
C TYR A 146 -0.03 -1.70 7.46
N LEU A 147 0.23 -1.42 8.74
CA LEU A 147 1.43 -1.91 9.44
C LEU A 147 1.52 -3.43 9.51
N LYS A 148 0.38 -4.14 9.63
CA LYS A 148 0.36 -5.60 9.68
C LYS A 148 1.07 -6.27 8.49
N TYR A 149 1.06 -5.64 7.31
CA TYR A 149 1.72 -6.19 6.11
C TYR A 149 3.25 -6.10 6.21
N VAL A 150 3.77 -5.04 6.84
CA VAL A 150 5.20 -4.92 7.14
C VAL A 150 5.60 -5.93 8.21
N GLY A 151 4.81 -6.06 9.27
CA GLY A 151 5.04 -7.04 10.34
C GLY A 151 5.08 -8.49 9.83
N TRP A 152 4.16 -8.88 8.96
CA TRP A 152 4.16 -10.20 8.35
C TRP A 152 5.36 -10.46 7.43
N THR A 153 5.98 -9.42 6.87
CA THR A 153 7.18 -9.55 6.03
C THR A 153 8.45 -9.78 6.86
N LEU A 154 8.52 -9.24 8.08
CA LEU A 154 9.67 -9.42 8.97
C LEU A 154 9.85 -10.87 9.46
N HIS A 155 8.82 -11.70 9.33
CA HIS A 155 8.83 -13.11 9.71
C HIS A 155 9.00 -14.08 8.53
N ASP A 156 9.24 -13.56 7.31
CA ASP A 156 9.52 -14.33 6.08
C ASP A 156 11.02 -14.61 5.89
#